data_AF-A0A5C6AFY4-F1
#
_entry.id   AF-A0A5C6AFY4-F1
#
_cell.length_a   1.000
_cell.length_b   1.000
_cell.length_c   1.000
_cell.angle_alpha   90.00
_cell.angle_beta   90.00
_cell.angle_gamma   90.00
#
_symmetry.space_group_name_H-M   'P 1'
#
loop_
_entity.id
_entity.type
_entity.pdbx_description
1 polymer ?
#
loop_
_entity_poly.entity_id
_entity_poly.type
_entity_poly.pdbx_seq_one_letter_code
_entity_poly.pdbx_strand_id
1 'polypeptide(L)'
;MRIALLCPALAFLLISVRMGTAQDPSFTQQSVRQAMVSATSFMRDQIADHGGYAYVSSADGKYSNGEGIAGPDRIWVQPPGTPAVGMAMLQAYQASGDKVHLDAAIDAGNALVAGQLRSGGWGYSIEFDPSLRKKIPYRVGPHGGKDQITPTPSPGGWTVWRQGKNKANKTLIDDDTTPASIRFLAKLDQELGFKHQEIHDAALYALQSTLNAQYPIGAWGHNYDRFQPSPPSESFYPILRASYPKDWPRKWPNAWNGCYGLNDRITTNMIETMLLAADVYDDDRYRQSAIRGGDFLVNAQMPMPQPAWAQQYDENMHPVWERKFEPPAITGGESQDVIATLLKLYRETGQERFLQPIGPALKYLRNSLRKDGQLARYYELQTNRPLYFDKEYQLTSDDSNVPDHYGFIVESKLEPLDREYQRLINAGPEPKSKSLKTLAKAVAPVLAAQRSDGAWLTPTFVRDGDGKKVTPAEGVVESAVFIKNMRVLADWLAAAKRVR
;
A
#
# COMPACT_ATOMS: atom_id res chain seq x y z
N MET A 1 -62.49 65.62 -26.24
CA MET A 1 -61.70 66.07 -25.07
C MET A 1 -61.43 64.87 -24.18
N ARG A 2 -60.24 64.27 -24.28
CA ARG A 2 -59.65 63.32 -23.31
C ARG A 2 -58.16 63.19 -23.68
N ILE A 3 -57.32 63.53 -22.70
CA ILE A 3 -55.85 63.56 -22.73
C ILE A 3 -55.32 62.16 -22.39
N ALA A 4 -54.22 61.75 -23.03
CA ALA A 4 -53.17 60.83 -22.57
C ALA A 4 -52.45 60.24 -23.82
N LEU A 5 -51.13 60.06 -23.93
CA LEU A 5 -49.98 60.30 -23.07
C LEU A 5 -48.75 60.07 -23.98
N LEU A 6 -47.78 60.98 -23.99
CA LEU A 6 -46.45 60.78 -24.58
C LEU A 6 -45.62 59.85 -23.66
N CYS A 7 -44.87 58.90 -24.23
CA CYS A 7 -43.80 58.19 -23.52
C CYS A 7 -42.59 57.97 -24.45
N PRO A 8 -41.35 58.21 -23.97
CA PRO A 8 -40.15 58.24 -24.79
C PRO A 8 -39.51 56.85 -24.96
N ALA A 9 -38.81 56.66 -26.07
CA ALA A 9 -38.01 55.46 -26.34
C ALA A 9 -36.75 55.44 -25.45
N LEU A 10 -36.64 54.43 -24.59
CA LEU A 10 -35.40 54.06 -23.89
C LEU A 10 -34.55 53.17 -24.80
N ALA A 11 -33.35 53.63 -25.16
CA ALA A 11 -32.34 52.82 -25.82
C ALA A 11 -31.65 51.90 -24.80
N PHE A 12 -31.82 50.59 -24.94
CA PHE A 12 -31.09 49.59 -24.17
C PHE A 12 -29.68 49.42 -24.73
N LEU A 13 -28.67 49.84 -23.97
CA LEU A 13 -27.26 49.56 -24.20
C LEU A 13 -26.97 48.11 -23.78
N LEU A 14 -26.84 47.20 -24.75
CA LEU A 14 -26.42 45.81 -24.51
C LEU A 14 -24.93 45.76 -24.16
N ILE A 15 -24.62 45.79 -22.85
CA ILE A 15 -23.30 45.44 -22.35
C ILE A 15 -23.13 43.93 -22.50
N SER A 16 -22.39 43.51 -23.53
CA SER A 16 -21.97 42.11 -23.70
C SER A 16 -20.91 41.78 -22.65
N VAL A 17 -21.33 41.22 -21.52
CA VAL A 17 -20.44 40.55 -20.57
C VAL A 17 -19.85 39.33 -21.28
N ARG A 18 -18.58 39.43 -21.69
CA ARG A 18 -17.81 38.26 -22.11
C ARG A 18 -17.63 37.37 -20.87
N MET A 19 -18.51 36.38 -20.71
CA MET A 19 -18.22 35.21 -19.88
C MET A 19 -16.96 34.56 -20.45
N GLY A 20 -15.84 34.69 -19.74
CA GLY A 20 -14.63 33.94 -20.04
C GLY A 20 -14.93 32.46 -19.92
N THR A 21 -14.95 31.75 -21.05
CA THR A 21 -14.85 30.30 -21.05
C THR A 21 -13.54 29.93 -20.37
N ALA A 22 -13.60 29.13 -19.30
CA ALA A 22 -12.42 28.52 -18.72
C ALA A 22 -11.64 27.82 -19.85
N GLN A 23 -10.45 28.33 -20.17
CA GLN A 23 -9.57 27.69 -21.15
C GLN A 23 -9.28 26.28 -20.66
N ASP A 24 -9.49 25.28 -21.52
CA ASP A 24 -8.94 23.95 -21.29
C ASP A 24 -7.45 24.11 -21.00
N PRO A 25 -6.90 23.45 -19.97
CA PRO A 25 -5.49 23.64 -19.62
C PRO A 25 -4.63 23.23 -20.81
N SER A 26 -3.96 24.21 -21.43
CA SER A 26 -3.19 24.01 -22.66
C SER A 26 -1.79 23.47 -22.32
N PHE A 27 -1.69 22.17 -22.03
CA PHE A 27 -0.43 21.44 -21.99
C PHE A 27 -0.39 20.41 -23.12
N THR A 28 0.82 20.06 -23.56
CA THR A 28 1.05 19.12 -24.68
C THR A 28 1.59 17.78 -24.18
N GLN A 29 1.57 16.75 -25.03
CA GLN A 29 2.26 15.49 -24.71
C GLN A 29 3.76 15.73 -24.47
N GLN A 30 4.37 16.65 -25.20
CA GLN A 30 5.78 16.99 -25.05
C GLN A 30 6.07 17.64 -23.69
N SER A 31 5.24 18.59 -23.25
CA SER A 31 5.44 19.22 -21.94
C SER A 31 5.25 18.24 -20.78
N VAL A 32 4.31 17.30 -20.91
CA VAL A 32 4.11 16.24 -19.91
C VAL A 32 5.31 15.28 -19.86
N ARG A 33 5.84 14.87 -21.01
CA ARG A 33 7.07 14.05 -21.08
C ARG A 33 8.25 14.77 -20.45
N GLN A 34 8.46 16.04 -20.81
CA GLN A 34 9.56 16.84 -20.27
C GLN A 34 9.46 16.99 -18.75
N ALA A 35 8.27 17.23 -18.22
CA ALA A 35 8.03 17.31 -16.77
C ALA A 35 8.40 16.00 -16.06
N MET A 36 7.99 14.85 -16.59
CA MET A 36 8.36 13.55 -16.03
C MET A 36 9.87 13.32 -16.08
N VAL A 37 10.52 13.61 -17.22
CA VAL A 37 11.97 13.47 -17.40
C VAL A 37 12.72 14.30 -16.36
N SER A 38 12.38 15.58 -16.24
CA SER A 38 13.01 16.47 -15.24
C SER A 38 12.81 15.95 -13.81
N ALA A 39 11.61 15.50 -13.46
CA ALA A 39 11.34 14.93 -12.13
C ALA A 39 12.16 13.66 -11.85
N THR A 40 12.31 12.79 -12.86
CA THR A 40 13.08 11.56 -12.73
C THR A 40 14.57 11.84 -12.58
N SER A 41 15.12 12.73 -13.41
CA SER A 41 16.52 13.18 -13.28
C SER A 41 16.76 13.79 -11.91
N PHE A 42 15.87 14.67 -11.44
CA PHE A 42 16.01 15.24 -10.10
C PHE A 42 16.04 14.17 -8.99
N MET A 43 15.08 13.24 -9.00
CA MET A 43 15.07 12.16 -8.01
C MET A 43 16.33 11.28 -8.10
N ARG A 44 16.72 10.87 -9.31
CA ARG A 44 17.84 9.96 -9.52
C ARG A 44 19.19 10.59 -9.21
N ASP A 45 19.38 11.85 -9.60
CA ASP A 45 20.69 12.51 -9.57
C ASP A 45 20.93 13.29 -8.26
N GLN A 46 19.86 13.78 -7.61
CA GLN A 46 19.95 14.61 -6.40
C GLN A 46 19.48 13.90 -5.12
N ILE A 47 18.51 12.98 -5.22
CA ILE A 47 17.81 12.42 -4.05
C ILE A 47 18.16 10.96 -3.78
N ALA A 48 18.53 10.20 -4.81
CA ALA A 48 18.79 8.78 -4.65
C ALA A 48 20.09 8.51 -3.87
N ASP A 49 20.00 7.60 -2.90
CA ASP A 49 21.17 7.02 -2.23
C ASP A 49 21.31 5.58 -2.68
N HIS A 50 22.44 5.23 -3.31
CA HIS A 50 22.67 3.88 -3.86
C HIS A 50 21.53 3.39 -4.79
N GLY A 51 20.87 4.30 -5.49
CA GLY A 51 19.72 4.02 -6.38
C GLY A 51 18.36 3.87 -5.67
N GLY A 52 18.32 3.94 -4.35
CA GLY A 52 17.08 3.86 -3.56
C GLY A 52 16.66 5.19 -2.92
N TYR A 53 15.54 5.15 -2.20
CA TYR A 53 14.82 6.35 -1.75
C TYR A 53 14.24 6.19 -0.34
N ALA A 54 14.10 7.31 0.38
CA ALA A 54 13.41 7.42 1.67
C ALA A 54 11.98 7.97 1.52
N TYR A 55 11.29 8.31 2.62
CA TYR A 55 9.96 8.94 2.55
C TYR A 55 10.06 10.41 2.20
N VAL A 56 10.99 11.08 2.86
CA VAL A 56 11.20 12.51 2.78
C VAL A 56 12.69 12.77 2.70
N SER A 57 13.09 13.68 1.81
CA SER A 57 14.46 14.17 1.68
C SER A 57 14.48 15.70 1.63
N SER A 58 15.55 16.33 2.11
CA SER A 58 15.83 17.74 1.78
C SER A 58 16.03 17.88 0.27
N ALA A 59 15.79 19.08 -0.26
CA ALA A 59 15.91 19.32 -1.71
C ALA A 59 17.33 19.13 -2.26
N ASP A 60 18.34 19.21 -1.40
CA ASP A 60 19.75 18.92 -1.70
C ASP A 60 20.15 17.44 -1.43
N GLY A 61 19.21 16.59 -1.02
CA GLY A 61 19.45 15.18 -0.70
C GLY A 61 20.27 14.94 0.57
N LYS A 62 20.73 15.98 1.28
CA LYS A 62 21.63 15.85 2.42
C LYS A 62 20.99 15.14 3.62
N TYR A 63 19.71 15.35 3.83
CA TYR A 63 18.94 14.76 4.91
C TYR A 63 17.82 13.92 4.34
N SER A 64 17.59 12.76 4.91
CA SER A 64 16.42 11.96 4.58
C SER A 64 15.94 11.11 5.74
N ASN A 65 14.67 10.72 5.72
CA ASN A 65 14.10 9.83 6.72
C ASN A 65 12.99 8.95 6.14
N GLY A 66 12.90 7.73 6.67
CA GLY A 66 11.68 6.95 6.70
C GLY A 66 10.97 7.16 8.05
N GLU A 67 10.64 6.06 8.72
CA GLU A 67 10.24 6.13 10.15
C GLU A 67 11.39 6.60 11.05
N GLY A 68 12.62 6.25 10.67
CA GLY A 68 13.86 6.72 11.28
C GLY A 68 14.74 7.47 10.27
N ILE A 69 15.92 7.90 10.73
CA ILE A 69 16.92 8.56 9.87
C ILE A 69 17.36 7.61 8.77
N ALA A 70 17.36 8.11 7.53
CA ALA A 70 17.91 7.48 6.35
C ALA A 70 19.15 8.30 5.95
N GLY A 71 20.28 8.00 6.61
CA GLY A 71 21.57 8.63 6.25
C GLY A 71 22.02 8.23 4.83
N PRO A 72 23.19 8.71 4.37
CA PRO A 72 23.66 8.52 2.99
C PRO A 72 23.83 7.04 2.58
N ASP A 73 23.93 6.14 3.55
CA ASP A 73 24.08 4.70 3.32
C ASP A 73 22.82 3.90 3.71
N ARG A 74 21.65 4.54 3.78
CA ARG A 74 20.40 3.84 4.12
C ARG A 74 19.22 4.33 3.33
N ILE A 75 18.53 3.38 2.69
CA ILE A 75 17.26 3.62 1.98
C ILE A 75 16.10 2.95 2.69
N TRP A 76 14.87 3.32 2.31
CA TRP A 76 13.65 2.72 2.85
C TRP A 76 12.96 1.83 1.82
N VAL A 77 12.47 0.67 2.26
CA VAL A 77 11.75 -0.31 1.43
C VAL A 77 10.25 -0.19 1.62
N GLN A 78 9.80 0.02 2.86
CA GLN A 78 8.40 0.29 3.16
C GLN A 78 7.90 1.44 2.25
N PRO A 79 6.76 1.33 1.57
CA PRO A 79 6.19 2.44 0.82
C PRO A 79 5.91 3.65 1.72
N PRO A 80 6.10 4.90 1.23
CA PRO A 80 6.35 5.30 -0.16
C PRO A 80 7.84 5.28 -0.57
N GLY A 81 8.70 4.48 0.07
CA GLY A 81 10.12 4.38 -0.27
C GLY A 81 10.43 3.69 -1.62
N THR A 82 11.60 3.08 -1.68
CA THR A 82 12.27 2.58 -2.88
C THR A 82 11.39 1.82 -3.89
N PRO A 83 10.66 0.74 -3.52
CA PRO A 83 9.88 0.00 -4.52
C PRO A 83 8.72 0.81 -5.10
N ALA A 84 8.14 1.73 -4.33
CA ALA A 84 7.04 2.56 -4.80
C ALA A 84 7.52 3.67 -5.75
N VAL A 85 8.69 4.27 -5.45
CA VAL A 85 9.35 5.24 -6.35
C VAL A 85 9.80 4.55 -7.65
N GLY A 86 10.44 3.39 -7.54
CA GLY A 86 10.86 2.59 -8.69
C GLY A 86 9.69 2.20 -9.59
N MET A 87 8.55 1.79 -9.01
CA MET A 87 7.33 1.50 -9.76
C MET A 87 6.80 2.74 -10.51
N ALA A 88 6.82 3.92 -9.88
CA ALA A 88 6.39 5.15 -10.53
C ALA A 88 7.29 5.52 -11.73
N MET A 89 8.60 5.29 -11.62
CA MET A 89 9.55 5.48 -12.72
C MET A 89 9.31 4.45 -13.83
N LEU A 90 9.10 3.17 -13.50
CA LEU A 90 8.76 2.15 -14.49
C LEU A 90 7.47 2.48 -15.25
N GLN A 91 6.43 2.94 -14.56
CA GLN A 91 5.17 3.37 -15.18
C GLN A 91 5.37 4.60 -16.09
N ALA A 92 6.25 5.53 -15.70
CA ALA A 92 6.62 6.66 -16.54
C ALA A 92 7.31 6.20 -17.84
N TYR A 93 8.25 5.24 -17.75
CA TYR A 93 8.87 4.62 -18.91
C TYR A 93 7.82 3.98 -19.84
N GLN A 94 6.92 3.16 -19.29
CA GLN A 94 5.87 2.51 -20.08
C GLN A 94 4.95 3.54 -20.77
N ALA A 95 4.66 4.65 -20.09
CA ALA A 95 3.83 5.71 -20.64
C ALA A 95 4.56 6.57 -21.68
N SER A 96 5.86 6.80 -21.57
CA SER A 96 6.60 7.76 -22.42
C SER A 96 7.55 7.12 -23.44
N GLY A 97 8.21 6.03 -23.07
CA GLY A 97 9.33 5.40 -23.79
C GLY A 97 10.69 6.05 -23.49
N ASP A 98 10.76 7.01 -22.56
CA ASP A 98 11.99 7.75 -22.27
C ASP A 98 12.91 6.94 -21.32
N LYS A 99 14.10 6.56 -21.83
CA LYS A 99 15.03 5.62 -21.17
C LYS A 99 15.48 6.06 -19.77
N VAL A 100 15.52 7.37 -19.49
CA VAL A 100 15.89 7.91 -18.17
C VAL A 100 15.05 7.30 -17.03
N HIS A 101 13.78 7.02 -17.30
CA HIS A 101 12.86 6.40 -16.35
C HIS A 101 13.19 4.93 -16.12
N LEU A 102 13.50 4.19 -17.19
CA LEU A 102 13.88 2.79 -17.10
C LEU A 102 15.19 2.64 -16.34
N ASP A 103 16.18 3.49 -16.62
CA ASP A 103 17.47 3.46 -15.94
C ASP A 103 17.31 3.72 -14.44
N ALA A 104 16.50 4.71 -14.06
CA ALA A 104 16.20 4.99 -12.66
C ALA A 104 15.42 3.85 -11.97
N ALA A 105 14.52 3.17 -12.69
CA ALA A 105 13.84 1.98 -12.19
C ALA A 105 14.80 0.80 -12.01
N ILE A 106 15.74 0.59 -12.94
CA ILE A 106 16.79 -0.45 -12.80
C ILE A 106 17.66 -0.17 -11.57
N ASP A 107 18.04 1.09 -11.33
CA ASP A 107 18.83 1.47 -10.15
C ASP A 107 18.08 1.12 -8.84
N ALA A 108 16.79 1.46 -8.76
CA ALA A 108 15.94 1.08 -7.61
C ALA A 108 15.80 -0.44 -7.47
N GLY A 109 15.68 -1.17 -8.58
CA GLY A 109 15.66 -2.64 -8.60
C GLY A 109 16.94 -3.24 -8.03
N ASN A 110 18.10 -2.73 -8.47
CA ASN A 110 19.41 -3.17 -8.00
C ASN A 110 19.63 -2.84 -6.51
N ALA A 111 19.11 -1.72 -6.02
CA ALA A 111 19.13 -1.40 -4.60
C ALA A 111 18.37 -2.45 -3.77
N LEU A 112 17.20 -2.89 -4.25
CA LEU A 112 16.44 -3.97 -3.62
C LEU A 112 17.15 -5.33 -3.69
N VAL A 113 17.76 -5.67 -4.84
CA VAL A 113 18.57 -6.89 -4.99
C VAL A 113 19.67 -6.92 -3.92
N ALA A 114 20.38 -5.80 -3.73
CA ALA A 114 21.37 -5.69 -2.68
C ALA A 114 20.73 -5.97 -1.31
N GLY A 115 19.62 -5.32 -0.98
CA GLY A 115 18.99 -5.45 0.34
C GLY A 115 18.16 -6.69 0.63
N GLN A 116 18.12 -7.69 -0.25
CA GLN A 116 17.26 -8.87 -0.03
C GLN A 116 17.83 -9.77 1.07
N LEU A 117 16.99 -10.12 2.05
CA LEU A 117 17.37 -10.99 3.17
C LEU A 117 17.36 -12.46 2.75
N ARG A 118 18.19 -13.26 3.42
CA ARG A 118 18.23 -14.72 3.22
C ARG A 118 16.91 -15.40 3.59
N SER A 119 16.08 -14.78 4.44
CA SER A 119 14.72 -15.26 4.72
C SER A 119 13.79 -15.22 3.50
N GLY A 120 14.02 -14.38 2.50
CA GLY A 120 13.16 -14.31 1.30
C GLY A 120 12.93 -12.90 0.77
N GLY A 121 12.37 -12.04 1.61
CA GLY A 121 12.00 -10.66 1.27
C GLY A 121 12.91 -9.61 1.92
N TRP A 122 12.29 -8.54 2.41
CA TRP A 122 13.00 -7.36 2.91
C TRP A 122 12.51 -6.94 4.30
N GLY A 123 13.37 -6.21 5.02
CA GLY A 123 12.97 -5.40 6.17
C GLY A 123 12.59 -3.99 5.72
N TYR A 124 12.27 -3.10 6.67
CA TYR A 124 11.83 -1.73 6.36
C TYR A 124 12.88 -0.88 5.65
N SER A 125 14.16 -1.18 5.80
CA SER A 125 15.27 -0.41 5.23
C SER A 125 16.41 -1.31 4.77
N ILE A 126 17.27 -0.75 3.93
CA ILE A 126 18.47 -1.41 3.42
C ILE A 126 19.68 -0.60 3.83
N GLU A 127 20.65 -1.29 4.44
CA GLU A 127 21.93 -0.74 4.87
C GLU A 127 23.00 -0.96 3.81
N PHE A 128 23.70 0.11 3.46
CA PHE A 128 24.82 0.13 2.51
C PHE A 128 26.16 0.42 3.19
N ASP A 129 26.19 0.87 4.45
CA ASP A 129 27.45 1.11 5.15
C ASP A 129 28.27 -0.20 5.18
N PRO A 130 29.52 -0.19 4.69
CA PRO A 130 30.31 -1.41 4.55
C PRO A 130 30.55 -2.18 5.85
N SER A 131 30.45 -1.52 7.02
CA SER A 131 30.66 -2.12 8.33
C SER A 131 29.35 -2.66 8.94
N LEU A 132 28.25 -1.92 8.80
CA LEU A 132 26.94 -2.28 9.35
C LEU A 132 26.28 -3.37 8.51
N ARG A 133 26.34 -3.24 7.18
CA ARG A 133 25.77 -4.20 6.24
C ARG A 133 26.30 -5.62 6.44
N LYS A 134 27.55 -5.77 6.90
CA LYS A 134 28.16 -7.07 7.22
C LYS A 134 27.45 -7.85 8.33
N LYS A 135 26.72 -7.15 9.20
CA LYS A 135 25.98 -7.72 10.33
C LYS A 135 24.57 -8.16 9.94
N ILE A 136 24.13 -7.83 8.72
CA ILE A 136 22.79 -8.15 8.23
C ILE A 136 22.91 -9.32 7.23
N PRO A 137 22.09 -10.36 7.38
CA PRO A 137 22.12 -11.54 6.53
C PRO A 137 21.47 -11.28 5.16
N TYR A 138 22.00 -10.33 4.41
CA TYR A 138 21.65 -10.14 3.01
C TYR A 138 22.13 -11.33 2.17
N ARG A 139 21.43 -11.56 1.05
CA ARG A 139 21.80 -12.59 0.05
C ARG A 139 23.09 -12.21 -0.67
N VAL A 140 23.24 -10.93 -1.01
CA VAL A 140 24.36 -10.39 -1.78
C VAL A 140 25.26 -9.51 -0.89
N GLY A 141 26.58 -9.66 -1.03
CA GLY A 141 27.59 -8.82 -0.38
C GLY A 141 28.72 -9.61 0.31
N PRO A 142 29.55 -8.95 1.15
CA PRO A 142 30.77 -9.54 1.72
C PRO A 142 30.60 -10.84 2.52
N HIS A 143 29.41 -11.02 3.13
CA HIS A 143 28.98 -12.25 3.81
C HIS A 143 27.80 -12.93 3.10
N GLY A 144 27.40 -12.50 1.90
CA GLY A 144 26.36 -13.14 1.12
C GLY A 144 26.66 -14.63 0.95
N GLY A 145 25.77 -15.49 1.46
CA GLY A 145 25.90 -16.94 1.39
C GLY A 145 26.92 -17.61 2.33
N LYS A 146 27.61 -16.89 3.23
CA LYS A 146 28.65 -17.48 4.10
C LYS A 146 28.19 -18.08 5.42
N ASP A 147 27.06 -17.63 5.98
CA ASP A 147 26.48 -18.26 7.18
C ASP A 147 25.27 -19.12 6.79
N GLN A 148 25.26 -20.37 7.25
CA GLN A 148 24.09 -21.23 7.12
C GLN A 148 22.98 -20.70 8.02
N ILE A 149 21.96 -20.08 7.44
CA ILE A 149 20.71 -19.85 8.15
C ILE A 149 19.89 -21.12 8.03
N THR A 150 19.67 -21.80 9.17
CA THR A 150 18.83 -22.99 9.19
C THR A 150 17.46 -22.64 8.61
N PRO A 151 16.96 -23.38 7.60
CA PRO A 151 15.61 -23.19 7.08
C PRO A 151 14.56 -23.31 8.19
N THR A 152 13.35 -22.83 7.91
CA THR A 152 12.22 -23.01 8.82
C THR A 152 11.98 -24.51 9.08
N PRO A 153 12.07 -25.00 10.34
CA PRO A 153 11.71 -26.38 10.66
C PRO A 153 10.20 -26.62 10.54
N SER A 154 9.82 -27.88 10.36
CA SER A 154 8.43 -28.33 10.53
C SER A 154 7.94 -27.99 11.95
N PRO A 155 6.69 -27.52 12.14
CA PRO A 155 5.59 -27.45 11.15
C PRO A 155 5.55 -26.15 10.32
N GLY A 156 6.54 -25.27 10.45
CA GLY A 156 6.50 -23.91 9.91
C GLY A 156 5.48 -23.01 10.63
N GLY A 157 5.21 -21.85 10.03
CA GLY A 157 4.22 -20.90 10.53
C GLY A 157 4.58 -20.20 11.85
N TRP A 158 3.58 -19.55 12.42
CA TRP A 158 3.66 -18.71 13.61
C TRP A 158 4.32 -19.38 14.83
N THR A 159 4.05 -20.67 15.11
CA THR A 159 4.66 -21.41 16.25
C THR A 159 6.19 -21.44 16.20
N VAL A 160 6.77 -21.37 15.00
CA VAL A 160 8.21 -21.28 14.79
C VAL A 160 8.67 -19.82 14.80
N TRP A 161 8.00 -18.95 14.04
CA TRP A 161 8.49 -17.58 13.80
C TRP A 161 8.33 -16.66 15.00
N ARG A 162 7.31 -16.87 15.85
CA ARG A 162 7.09 -16.08 17.07
C ARG A 162 8.27 -16.12 18.05
N GLN A 163 9.12 -17.14 17.95
CA GLN A 163 10.32 -17.30 18.79
C GLN A 163 11.39 -16.24 18.48
N GLY A 164 11.36 -15.64 17.28
CA GLY A 164 12.23 -14.53 16.89
C GLY A 164 13.72 -14.84 17.04
N LYS A 165 14.15 -16.05 16.67
CA LYS A 165 15.55 -16.49 16.85
C LYS A 165 16.51 -15.80 15.88
N ASN A 166 16.02 -15.30 14.73
CA ASN A 166 16.84 -14.67 13.69
C ASN A 166 16.36 -13.25 13.36
N LYS A 167 16.24 -12.38 14.37
CA LYS A 167 15.64 -11.03 14.20
C LYS A 167 16.25 -10.18 13.09
N ALA A 168 17.55 -10.32 12.81
CA ALA A 168 18.23 -9.60 11.74
C ALA A 168 17.88 -10.11 10.33
N ASN A 169 17.33 -11.32 10.21
CA ASN A 169 16.91 -11.97 8.97
C ASN A 169 15.38 -11.94 8.80
N LYS A 170 14.71 -10.87 9.24
CA LYS A 170 13.25 -10.81 9.28
C LYS A 170 12.68 -10.24 7.98
N THR A 171 11.99 -11.08 7.21
CA THR A 171 11.14 -10.64 6.11
C THR A 171 9.84 -10.07 6.63
N LEU A 172 9.54 -8.82 6.27
CA LEU A 172 8.32 -8.11 6.64
C LEU A 172 7.32 -8.14 5.49
N ILE A 173 6.15 -8.74 5.74
CA ILE A 173 4.97 -8.58 4.88
C ILE A 173 4.21 -7.30 5.26
N ASP A 174 4.33 -6.93 6.53
CA ASP A 174 3.80 -5.73 7.14
C ASP A 174 4.13 -4.44 6.38
N ASP A 175 3.22 -3.48 6.48
CA ASP A 175 3.30 -2.17 5.82
C ASP A 175 3.64 -2.24 4.33
N ASP A 176 3.19 -3.29 3.66
CA ASP A 176 3.42 -3.50 2.23
C ASP A 176 4.91 -3.60 1.83
N THR A 177 5.81 -3.85 2.78
CA THR A 177 7.26 -3.85 2.57
C THR A 177 7.72 -4.85 1.51
N THR A 178 7.68 -6.15 1.82
CA THR A 178 8.02 -7.21 0.85
C THR A 178 7.03 -7.29 -0.31
N PRO A 179 5.70 -7.18 -0.09
CA PRO A 179 4.74 -7.27 -1.20
C PRO A 179 4.96 -6.18 -2.27
N ALA A 180 5.27 -4.93 -1.90
CA ALA A 180 5.59 -3.88 -2.86
C ALA A 180 6.89 -4.14 -3.62
N SER A 181 7.94 -4.60 -2.93
CA SER A 181 9.19 -5.01 -3.58
C SER A 181 8.96 -6.10 -4.63
N ILE A 182 8.16 -7.13 -4.31
CA ILE A 182 7.83 -8.18 -5.28
C ILE A 182 7.08 -7.60 -6.48
N ARG A 183 6.05 -6.78 -6.26
CA ARG A 183 5.25 -6.21 -7.36
C ARG A 183 6.13 -5.36 -8.28
N PHE A 184 7.01 -4.56 -7.72
CA PHE A 184 7.93 -3.73 -8.49
C PHE A 184 8.95 -4.58 -9.26
N LEU A 185 9.68 -5.48 -8.59
CA LEU A 185 10.70 -6.30 -9.24
C LEU A 185 10.09 -7.20 -10.33
N ALA A 186 8.91 -7.79 -10.10
CA ALA A 186 8.24 -8.60 -11.13
C ALA A 186 7.86 -7.78 -12.38
N LYS A 187 7.34 -6.56 -12.21
CA LYS A 187 7.03 -5.69 -13.35
C LYS A 187 8.28 -5.20 -14.07
N LEU A 188 9.34 -4.88 -13.32
CA LEU A 188 10.62 -4.49 -13.91
C LEU A 188 11.25 -5.66 -14.67
N ASP A 189 11.22 -6.87 -14.11
CA ASP A 189 11.73 -8.08 -14.74
C ASP A 189 11.00 -8.38 -16.06
N GLN A 190 9.65 -8.25 -16.08
CA GLN A 190 8.84 -8.34 -17.29
C GLN A 190 9.27 -7.31 -18.35
N GLU A 191 9.46 -6.05 -17.95
CA GLU A 191 9.88 -4.98 -18.87
C GLU A 191 11.27 -5.24 -19.46
N LEU A 192 12.17 -5.83 -18.66
CA LEU A 192 13.51 -6.24 -19.09
C LEU A 192 13.51 -7.57 -19.86
N GLY A 193 12.34 -8.13 -20.13
CA GLY A 193 12.16 -9.39 -20.86
C GLY A 193 12.78 -10.59 -20.15
N PHE A 194 12.83 -10.57 -18.82
CA PHE A 194 13.37 -11.63 -17.96
C PHE A 194 14.87 -11.89 -18.16
N LYS A 195 15.62 -10.89 -18.65
CA LYS A 195 17.05 -11.03 -19.00
C LYS A 195 18.01 -10.47 -17.96
N HIS A 196 17.53 -9.68 -17.00
CA HIS A 196 18.37 -9.16 -15.93
C HIS A 196 18.40 -10.17 -14.78
N GLN A 197 19.41 -11.04 -14.81
CA GLN A 197 19.47 -12.24 -13.96
C GLN A 197 19.28 -11.94 -12.47
N GLU A 198 19.92 -10.91 -11.94
CA GLU A 198 19.85 -10.59 -10.51
C GLU A 198 18.44 -10.12 -10.08
N ILE A 199 17.77 -9.34 -10.92
CA ILE A 199 16.39 -8.87 -10.67
C ILE A 199 15.42 -10.05 -10.76
N HIS A 200 15.58 -10.88 -11.80
CA HIS A 200 14.79 -12.10 -12.00
C HIS A 200 14.91 -13.03 -10.78
N ASP A 201 16.15 -13.35 -10.38
CA ASP A 201 16.45 -14.22 -9.25
C ASP A 201 15.96 -13.64 -7.93
N ALA A 202 16.01 -12.31 -7.74
CA ALA A 202 15.48 -11.67 -6.54
C ALA A 202 13.95 -11.77 -6.46
N ALA A 203 13.26 -11.51 -7.58
CA ALA A 203 11.80 -11.61 -7.65
C ALA A 203 11.31 -13.04 -7.38
N LEU A 204 11.89 -14.03 -8.07
CA LEU A 204 11.52 -15.44 -7.89
C LEU A 204 11.84 -15.97 -6.50
N TYR A 205 12.95 -15.56 -5.89
CA TYR A 205 13.29 -15.96 -4.52
C TYR A 205 12.28 -15.44 -3.50
N ALA A 206 11.87 -14.18 -3.62
CA ALA A 206 10.86 -13.59 -2.74
C ALA A 206 9.48 -14.22 -2.96
N LEU A 207 9.10 -14.50 -4.21
CA LEU A 207 7.86 -15.19 -4.54
C LEU A 207 7.82 -16.61 -3.96
N GLN A 208 8.89 -17.39 -4.13
CA GLN A 208 8.98 -18.73 -3.55
C GLN A 208 8.88 -18.70 -2.02
N SER A 209 9.59 -17.77 -1.39
CA SER A 209 9.55 -17.61 0.07
C SER A 209 8.15 -17.26 0.57
N THR A 210 7.49 -16.31 -0.09
CA THR A 210 6.16 -15.85 0.33
C THR A 210 5.06 -16.86 0.01
N LEU A 211 5.14 -17.58 -1.10
CA LEU A 211 4.26 -18.74 -1.38
C LEU A 211 4.35 -19.78 -0.25
N ASN A 212 5.57 -20.13 0.16
CA ASN A 212 5.79 -21.10 1.22
C ASN A 212 5.55 -20.52 2.63
N ALA A 213 5.28 -19.22 2.78
CA ALA A 213 4.85 -18.62 4.03
C ALA A 213 3.31 -18.55 4.15
N GLN A 214 2.58 -18.86 3.08
CA GLN A 214 1.11 -18.84 3.08
C GLN A 214 0.57 -20.00 3.91
N TYR A 215 -0.29 -19.70 4.88
CA TYR A 215 -0.95 -20.73 5.69
C TYR A 215 -1.96 -21.55 4.85
N PRO A 216 -2.32 -22.77 5.29
CA PRO A 216 -3.34 -23.60 4.63
C PRO A 216 -4.67 -22.88 4.39
N ILE A 217 -5.11 -22.04 5.34
CA ILE A 217 -6.32 -21.22 5.20
C ILE A 217 -6.20 -20.13 4.12
N GLY A 218 -4.99 -19.79 3.71
CA GLY A 218 -4.67 -18.80 2.67
C GLY A 218 -4.12 -17.47 3.18
N ALA A 219 -4.08 -17.25 4.49
CA ALA A 219 -3.56 -16.02 5.09
C ALA A 219 -2.02 -15.93 5.04
N TRP A 220 -1.51 -14.73 5.31
CA TRP A 220 -0.12 -14.48 5.70
C TRP A 220 -0.05 -13.85 7.10
N GLY A 221 1.07 -14.05 7.78
CA GLY A 221 1.40 -13.33 9.02
C GLY A 221 2.24 -12.07 8.76
N HIS A 222 2.46 -11.26 9.80
CA HIS A 222 3.24 -10.02 9.70
C HIS A 222 4.65 -10.24 9.13
N ASN A 223 5.33 -11.31 9.56
CA ASN A 223 6.74 -11.55 9.25
C ASN A 223 7.16 -13.00 9.48
N TYR A 224 8.33 -13.34 8.96
CA TYR A 224 9.05 -14.59 9.25
C TYR A 224 10.56 -14.35 9.17
N ASP A 225 11.34 -15.14 9.93
CA ASP A 225 12.77 -14.89 10.15
C ASP A 225 13.73 -15.84 9.41
N ARG A 226 13.17 -16.78 8.63
CA ARG A 226 13.90 -17.85 7.94
C ARG A 226 13.18 -18.26 6.66
N PHE A 227 13.96 -18.76 5.69
CA PHE A 227 13.43 -19.22 4.42
C PHE A 227 12.59 -20.49 4.61
N GLN A 228 11.46 -20.54 3.91
CA GLN A 228 10.48 -21.62 3.98
C GLN A 228 10.75 -22.66 2.88
N PRO A 229 11.15 -23.90 3.20
CA PRO A 229 11.27 -24.94 2.19
C PRO A 229 9.89 -25.44 1.71
N SER A 230 8.86 -25.30 2.54
CA SER A 230 7.48 -25.72 2.27
C SER A 230 6.48 -24.86 3.05
N PRO A 231 5.19 -24.82 2.62
CA PRO A 231 4.11 -24.20 3.40
C PRO A 231 3.97 -24.76 4.83
N PRO A 232 3.39 -23.99 5.77
CA PRO A 232 3.03 -24.49 7.09
C PRO A 232 2.06 -25.68 7.02
N SER A 233 2.17 -26.62 7.96
CA SER A 233 1.34 -27.84 7.97
C SER A 233 -0.11 -27.58 8.37
N GLU A 234 -1.06 -28.11 7.60
CA GLU A 234 -2.50 -28.10 7.92
C GLU A 234 -2.83 -28.82 9.23
N SER A 235 -2.04 -29.81 9.63
CA SER A 235 -2.24 -30.49 10.93
C SER A 235 -2.00 -29.59 12.14
N PHE A 236 -1.27 -28.47 11.97
CA PHE A 236 -0.99 -27.49 13.01
C PHE A 236 -1.77 -26.17 12.81
N TYR A 237 -2.18 -25.89 11.57
CA TYR A 237 -2.95 -24.71 11.18
C TYR A 237 -4.15 -25.15 10.34
N PRO A 238 -5.18 -25.76 10.97
CA PRO A 238 -6.35 -26.25 10.26
C PRO A 238 -7.17 -25.10 9.66
N ILE A 239 -7.90 -25.40 8.58
CA ILE A 239 -8.80 -24.45 7.94
C ILE A 239 -10.07 -24.33 8.79
N LEU A 240 -10.20 -23.22 9.51
CA LEU A 240 -11.33 -22.91 10.39
C LEU A 240 -12.05 -21.65 9.92
N ARG A 241 -13.34 -21.51 10.29
CA ARG A 241 -14.06 -20.24 10.16
C ARG A 241 -13.85 -19.40 11.41
N ALA A 242 -13.88 -18.08 11.24
CA ALA A 242 -13.81 -17.17 12.36
C ALA A 242 -14.97 -17.34 13.33
N SER A 243 -14.67 -17.25 14.62
CA SER A 243 -15.65 -17.34 15.69
C SER A 243 -15.34 -16.37 16.82
N TYR A 244 -16.31 -16.16 17.71
CA TYR A 244 -16.08 -15.42 18.94
C TYR A 244 -15.30 -16.28 19.93
N PRO A 245 -14.21 -15.78 20.54
CA PRO A 245 -13.64 -16.44 21.69
C PRO A 245 -14.65 -16.44 22.84
N LYS A 246 -14.58 -17.44 23.73
CA LYS A 246 -15.44 -17.51 24.92
C LYS A 246 -15.31 -16.26 25.80
N ASP A 247 -14.09 -15.75 25.92
CA ASP A 247 -13.77 -14.49 26.59
C ASP A 247 -12.44 -13.95 26.04
N TRP A 248 -12.14 -12.68 26.30
CA TRP A 248 -10.88 -12.04 25.93
C TRP A 248 -10.39 -11.06 27.00
N PRO A 249 -9.07 -10.90 27.20
CA PRO A 249 -8.57 -10.05 28.28
C PRO A 249 -8.77 -8.58 27.92
N ARG A 250 -9.42 -7.79 28.78
CA ARG A 250 -9.61 -6.33 28.58
C ARG A 250 -8.35 -5.50 28.85
N LYS A 251 -7.28 -6.16 29.32
CA LYS A 251 -5.93 -5.59 29.45
C LYS A 251 -4.98 -6.33 28.53
N TRP A 252 -4.05 -5.60 27.92
CA TRP A 252 -3.12 -6.17 26.97
C TRP A 252 -2.22 -7.24 27.62
N PRO A 253 -2.24 -8.49 27.13
CA PRO A 253 -1.48 -9.59 27.73
C PRO A 253 -0.01 -9.67 27.25
N ASN A 254 0.40 -8.85 26.27
CA ASN A 254 1.73 -8.90 25.66
C ASN A 254 2.12 -10.31 25.13
N ALA A 255 1.16 -11.00 24.51
CA ALA A 255 1.33 -12.40 24.07
C ALA A 255 1.63 -12.58 22.57
N TRP A 256 1.34 -11.57 21.73
CA TRP A 256 1.58 -11.56 20.28
C TRP A 256 1.04 -12.82 19.57
N ASN A 257 -0.24 -13.11 19.80
CA ASN A 257 -0.89 -14.33 19.32
C ASN A 257 -1.46 -14.25 17.89
N GLY A 258 -1.30 -13.10 17.21
CA GLY A 258 -1.74 -12.93 15.83
C GLY A 258 -0.97 -13.83 14.86
N CYS A 259 -1.65 -14.83 14.31
CA CYS A 259 -1.12 -15.77 13.32
C CYS A 259 -1.49 -15.34 11.90
N TYR A 260 -2.76 -14.99 11.69
CA TYR A 260 -3.33 -14.61 10.39
C TYR A 260 -3.63 -13.10 10.38
N GLY A 261 -3.02 -12.35 9.47
CA GLY A 261 -3.01 -10.88 9.50
C GLY A 261 -3.82 -10.21 8.38
N LEU A 262 -4.69 -9.29 8.78
CA LEU A 262 -5.35 -8.27 7.95
C LEU A 262 -4.87 -6.85 8.27
N ASN A 263 -4.28 -6.64 9.46
CA ASN A 263 -3.61 -5.41 9.86
C ASN A 263 -2.67 -4.90 8.75
N ASP A 264 -2.64 -3.59 8.54
CA ASP A 264 -1.80 -2.92 7.54
C ASP A 264 -1.83 -3.60 6.15
N ARG A 265 -2.99 -4.18 5.83
CA ARG A 265 -3.27 -4.86 4.56
C ARG A 265 -2.35 -6.05 4.28
N ILE A 266 -1.82 -6.74 5.29
CA ILE A 266 -0.89 -7.89 5.13
C ILE A 266 -1.38 -8.90 4.08
N THR A 267 -2.52 -9.56 4.33
CA THR A 267 -3.01 -10.59 3.40
C THR A 267 -3.56 -9.98 2.12
N THR A 268 -4.17 -8.80 2.17
CA THR A 268 -4.77 -8.16 0.99
C THR A 268 -3.70 -7.70 0.00
N ASN A 269 -2.59 -7.11 0.46
CA ASN A 269 -1.45 -6.76 -0.37
C ASN A 269 -0.77 -8.01 -0.96
N MET A 270 -0.69 -9.11 -0.20
CA MET A 270 -0.17 -10.38 -0.74
C MET A 270 -1.06 -10.97 -1.83
N ILE A 271 -2.39 -10.90 -1.69
CA ILE A 271 -3.33 -11.30 -2.74
C ILE A 271 -3.06 -10.48 -4.02
N GLU A 272 -2.91 -9.16 -3.90
CA GLU A 272 -2.60 -8.30 -5.03
C GLU A 272 -1.25 -8.63 -5.68
N THR A 273 -0.24 -8.95 -4.87
CA THR A 273 1.08 -9.39 -5.33
C THR A 273 1.00 -10.70 -6.10
N MET A 274 0.25 -11.67 -5.61
CA MET A 274 0.12 -12.99 -6.23
C MET A 274 -0.67 -12.92 -7.54
N LEU A 275 -1.73 -12.10 -7.61
CA LEU A 275 -2.43 -11.84 -8.88
C LEU A 275 -1.49 -11.23 -9.92
N LEU A 276 -0.72 -10.22 -9.54
CA LEU A 276 0.26 -9.60 -10.44
C LEU A 276 1.33 -10.60 -10.90
N ALA A 277 1.84 -11.44 -10.00
CA ALA A 277 2.84 -12.44 -10.34
C ALA A 277 2.29 -13.50 -11.31
N ALA A 278 1.02 -13.90 -11.15
CA ALA A 278 0.36 -14.80 -12.09
C ALA A 278 0.36 -14.21 -13.52
N ASP A 279 0.03 -12.93 -13.65
CA ASP A 279 -0.01 -12.26 -14.97
C ASP A 279 1.39 -12.00 -15.55
N VAL A 280 2.40 -11.76 -14.69
CA VAL A 280 3.77 -11.48 -15.13
C VAL A 280 4.46 -12.75 -15.62
N TYR A 281 4.37 -13.84 -14.85
CA TYR A 281 5.14 -15.06 -15.07
C TYR A 281 4.33 -16.18 -15.75
N ASP A 282 3.04 -15.96 -16.02
CA ASP A 282 2.12 -16.96 -16.58
C ASP A 282 2.13 -18.27 -15.78
N ASP A 283 2.10 -18.15 -14.46
CA ASP A 283 2.16 -19.28 -13.52
C ASP A 283 0.93 -19.31 -12.62
N ASP A 284 0.06 -20.29 -12.88
CA ASP A 284 -1.22 -20.44 -12.17
C ASP A 284 -1.05 -20.67 -10.66
N ARG A 285 0.13 -21.13 -10.19
CA ARG A 285 0.37 -21.31 -8.75
C ARG A 285 0.16 -20.01 -7.98
N TYR A 286 0.52 -18.87 -8.56
CA TYR A 286 0.31 -17.56 -7.95
C TYR A 286 -1.18 -17.18 -7.95
N ARG A 287 -1.91 -17.45 -9.04
CA ARG A 287 -3.37 -17.22 -9.09
C ARG A 287 -4.09 -18.07 -8.04
N GLN A 288 -3.73 -19.35 -7.91
CA GLN A 288 -4.27 -20.22 -6.87
C GLN A 288 -3.91 -19.74 -5.46
N SER A 289 -2.71 -19.18 -5.25
CA SER A 289 -2.33 -18.56 -3.98
C SER A 289 -3.20 -17.34 -3.65
N ALA A 290 -3.47 -16.46 -4.63
CA ALA A 290 -4.38 -15.34 -4.45
C ALA A 290 -5.81 -15.79 -4.13
N ILE A 291 -6.31 -16.83 -4.82
CA ILE A 291 -7.64 -17.41 -4.58
C ILE A 291 -7.74 -17.96 -3.14
N ARG A 292 -6.73 -18.72 -2.66
CA ARG A 292 -6.68 -19.17 -1.26
C ARG A 292 -6.68 -17.99 -0.29
N GLY A 293 -5.95 -16.93 -0.59
CA GLY A 293 -6.01 -15.68 0.19
C GLY A 293 -7.43 -15.12 0.26
N GLY A 294 -8.17 -15.14 -0.86
CA GLY A 294 -9.59 -14.81 -0.89
C GLY A 294 -10.47 -15.74 -0.05
N ASP A 295 -10.19 -17.04 -0.07
CA ASP A 295 -10.90 -18.03 0.75
C ASP A 295 -10.67 -17.77 2.25
N PHE A 296 -9.48 -17.33 2.66
CA PHE A 296 -9.25 -16.80 4.00
C PHE A 296 -10.14 -15.59 4.29
N LEU A 297 -10.24 -14.60 3.40
CA LEU A 297 -11.10 -13.43 3.63
C LEU A 297 -12.57 -13.83 3.85
N VAL A 298 -13.06 -14.81 3.10
CA VAL A 298 -14.41 -15.36 3.29
C VAL A 298 -14.53 -16.07 4.64
N ASN A 299 -13.58 -16.93 4.99
CA ASN A 299 -13.60 -17.67 6.26
C ASN A 299 -13.35 -16.79 7.49
N ALA A 300 -12.66 -15.65 7.32
CA ALA A 300 -12.36 -14.69 8.37
C ALA A 300 -13.53 -13.77 8.70
N GLN A 301 -14.61 -13.75 7.89
CA GLN A 301 -15.79 -12.98 8.22
C GLN A 301 -16.38 -13.50 9.54
N MET A 302 -16.47 -12.60 10.51
CA MET A 302 -17.03 -12.92 11.82
C MET A 302 -18.52 -13.28 11.70
N PRO A 303 -19.05 -14.17 12.54
CA PRO A 303 -20.46 -14.52 12.48
C PRO A 303 -21.35 -13.35 12.92
N MET A 304 -22.67 -13.50 12.73
CA MET A 304 -23.63 -12.58 13.32
C MET A 304 -23.42 -12.48 14.84
N PRO A 305 -23.58 -11.28 15.45
CA PRO A 305 -24.19 -10.08 14.86
C PRO A 305 -23.25 -9.12 14.12
N GLN A 306 -21.94 -9.43 13.98
CA GLN A 306 -20.97 -8.51 13.40
C GLN A 306 -20.25 -9.09 12.17
N PRO A 307 -20.93 -9.22 11.01
CA PRO A 307 -20.39 -9.84 9.80
C PRO A 307 -19.33 -9.00 9.07
N ALA A 308 -18.22 -8.72 9.75
CA ALA A 308 -17.06 -7.98 9.27
C ALA A 308 -15.77 -8.66 9.79
N TRP A 309 -14.64 -7.96 9.82
CA TRP A 309 -13.33 -8.57 10.08
C TRP A 309 -12.60 -7.92 11.26
N ALA A 310 -11.66 -8.66 11.84
CA ALA A 310 -10.70 -8.17 12.82
C ALA A 310 -9.34 -7.90 12.14
N GLN A 311 -8.44 -7.20 12.82
CA GLN A 311 -7.08 -6.98 12.30
C GLN A 311 -6.26 -8.28 12.25
N GLN A 312 -6.43 -9.18 13.22
CA GLN A 312 -5.69 -10.44 13.27
C GLN A 312 -6.45 -11.53 14.02
N TYR A 313 -6.11 -12.77 13.70
CA TYR A 313 -6.68 -13.96 14.29
C TYR A 313 -5.57 -14.91 14.77
N ASP A 314 -5.84 -15.67 15.83
CA ASP A 314 -5.00 -16.78 16.28
C ASP A 314 -5.17 -18.03 15.39
N GLU A 315 -4.45 -19.10 15.71
CA GLU A 315 -4.54 -20.38 14.99
C GLU A 315 -5.94 -21.02 15.02
N ASN A 316 -6.80 -20.61 15.96
CA ASN A 316 -8.19 -21.07 16.11
C ASN A 316 -9.20 -20.14 15.43
N MET A 317 -8.73 -19.15 14.67
CA MET A 317 -9.57 -18.14 14.00
C MET A 317 -10.39 -17.27 14.96
N HIS A 318 -9.86 -17.00 16.15
CA HIS A 318 -10.41 -15.99 17.06
C HIS A 318 -9.67 -14.65 16.93
N PRO A 319 -10.38 -13.50 16.95
CA PRO A 319 -9.74 -12.20 17.09
C PRO A 319 -8.84 -12.14 18.33
N VAL A 320 -7.63 -11.59 18.19
CA VAL A 320 -6.66 -11.50 19.29
C VAL A 320 -5.97 -10.14 19.35
N TRP A 321 -5.35 -9.86 20.50
CA TRP A 321 -4.51 -8.68 20.70
C TRP A 321 -3.28 -8.72 19.79
N GLU A 322 -2.89 -7.54 19.32
CA GLU A 322 -1.54 -7.28 18.77
C GLU A 322 -0.80 -6.36 19.75
N ARG A 323 -0.67 -5.06 19.47
CA ARG A 323 -0.08 -4.04 20.34
C ARG A 323 -1.02 -3.67 21.49
N LYS A 324 -0.49 -2.92 22.46
CA LYS A 324 -1.22 -2.43 23.65
C LYS A 324 -2.47 -1.60 23.37
N PHE A 325 -2.64 -1.14 22.12
CA PHE A 325 -3.76 -0.33 21.64
C PHE A 325 -4.57 -1.02 20.52
N GLU A 326 -4.38 -2.33 20.35
CA GLU A 326 -5.01 -3.13 19.27
C GLU A 326 -5.70 -4.37 19.85
N PRO A 327 -6.91 -4.21 20.41
CA PRO A 327 -7.63 -5.26 21.12
C PRO A 327 -8.32 -6.23 20.15
N PRO A 328 -8.74 -7.42 20.63
CA PRO A 328 -9.69 -8.28 19.96
C PRO A 328 -10.99 -7.52 19.66
N ALA A 329 -11.19 -7.17 18.39
CA ALA A 329 -12.30 -6.33 17.98
C ALA A 329 -12.61 -6.53 16.49
N ILE A 330 -13.85 -6.22 16.12
CA ILE A 330 -14.19 -5.97 14.72
C ILE A 330 -13.63 -4.61 14.34
N THR A 331 -13.09 -4.46 13.14
CA THR A 331 -12.45 -3.22 12.75
C THR A 331 -13.12 -2.51 11.60
N GLY A 332 -13.19 -1.18 11.71
CA GLY A 332 -13.79 -0.33 10.66
C GLY A 332 -12.88 -0.16 9.45
N GLY A 333 -11.57 -0.08 9.64
CA GLY A 333 -10.60 0.18 8.57
C GLY A 333 -10.34 -1.05 7.70
N GLU A 334 -9.84 -2.12 8.31
CA GLU A 334 -9.40 -3.34 7.63
C GLU A 334 -10.59 -4.05 6.98
N SER A 335 -11.80 -3.97 7.57
CA SER A 335 -13.01 -4.48 6.92
C SER A 335 -13.30 -3.82 5.57
N GLN A 336 -13.01 -2.53 5.41
CA GLN A 336 -13.16 -1.84 4.14
C GLN A 336 -12.10 -2.28 3.12
N ASP A 337 -10.88 -2.55 3.58
CA ASP A 337 -9.80 -3.10 2.73
C ASP A 337 -10.13 -4.53 2.26
N VAL A 338 -10.71 -5.35 3.13
CA VAL A 338 -11.20 -6.70 2.78
C VAL A 338 -12.29 -6.63 1.72
N ILE A 339 -13.31 -5.76 1.89
CA ILE A 339 -14.35 -5.56 0.89
C ILE A 339 -13.73 -5.16 -0.46
N ALA A 340 -12.82 -4.18 -0.48
CA ALA A 340 -12.15 -3.76 -1.70
C ALA A 340 -11.39 -4.91 -2.39
N THR A 341 -10.75 -5.76 -1.59
CA THR A 341 -9.96 -6.91 -2.09
C THR A 341 -10.86 -8.01 -2.64
N LEU A 342 -11.99 -8.29 -2.00
CA LEU A 342 -12.98 -9.25 -2.48
C LEU A 342 -13.63 -8.80 -3.81
N LEU A 343 -13.95 -7.50 -3.94
CA LEU A 343 -14.41 -6.92 -5.22
C LEU A 343 -13.35 -7.08 -6.31
N LYS A 344 -12.06 -6.90 -5.98
CA LYS A 344 -10.94 -7.15 -6.91
C LYS A 344 -10.85 -8.63 -7.30
N LEU A 345 -10.88 -9.55 -6.34
CA LEU A 345 -10.85 -10.98 -6.62
C LEU A 345 -12.01 -11.44 -7.52
N TYR A 346 -13.22 -10.92 -7.30
CA TYR A 346 -14.33 -11.21 -8.21
C TYR A 346 -14.05 -10.70 -9.63
N ARG A 347 -13.48 -9.51 -9.79
CA ARG A 347 -13.09 -9.00 -11.12
C ARG A 347 -12.06 -9.88 -11.82
N GLU A 348 -11.07 -10.33 -11.07
CA GLU A 348 -9.92 -11.09 -11.62
C GLU A 348 -10.22 -12.58 -11.83
N THR A 349 -11.29 -13.11 -11.24
CA THR A 349 -11.57 -14.56 -11.24
C THR A 349 -12.99 -14.93 -11.66
N GLY A 350 -13.94 -13.99 -11.65
CA GLY A 350 -15.36 -14.26 -11.85
C GLY A 350 -16.03 -15.08 -10.75
N GLN A 351 -15.34 -15.41 -9.65
CA GLN A 351 -15.86 -16.32 -8.64
C GLN A 351 -16.81 -15.59 -7.68
N GLU A 352 -18.13 -15.81 -7.88
CA GLU A 352 -19.20 -15.14 -7.13
C GLU A 352 -19.11 -15.29 -5.61
N ARG A 353 -18.45 -16.35 -5.09
CA ARG A 353 -18.27 -16.54 -3.65
C ARG A 353 -17.56 -15.37 -2.97
N PHE A 354 -16.73 -14.61 -3.70
CA PHE A 354 -16.08 -13.42 -3.16
C PHE A 354 -17.04 -12.24 -2.96
N LEU A 355 -18.20 -12.23 -3.62
CA LEU A 355 -19.23 -11.21 -3.42
C LEU A 355 -20.12 -11.48 -2.21
N GLN A 356 -20.30 -12.75 -1.84
CA GLN A 356 -21.22 -13.19 -0.78
C GLN A 356 -21.05 -12.46 0.57
N PRO A 357 -19.83 -12.29 1.13
CA PRO A 357 -19.68 -11.63 2.43
C PRO A 357 -19.92 -10.12 2.40
N ILE A 358 -19.91 -9.47 1.22
CA ILE A 358 -19.84 -8.01 1.10
C ILE A 358 -21.13 -7.32 1.54
N GLY A 359 -22.29 -7.80 1.08
CA GLY A 359 -23.58 -7.20 1.41
C GLY A 359 -23.85 -7.11 2.93
N PRO A 360 -23.73 -8.23 3.67
CA PRO A 360 -23.84 -8.23 5.14
C PRO A 360 -22.83 -7.29 5.83
N ALA A 361 -21.58 -7.27 5.36
CA ALA A 361 -20.54 -6.40 5.93
C ALA A 361 -20.84 -4.92 5.73
N LEU A 362 -21.23 -4.51 4.52
CA LEU A 362 -21.62 -3.12 4.23
C LEU A 362 -22.79 -2.67 5.10
N LYS A 363 -23.80 -3.54 5.27
CA LYS A 363 -24.94 -3.26 6.15
C LYS A 363 -24.50 -3.07 7.61
N TYR A 364 -23.66 -3.96 8.11
CA TYR A 364 -23.14 -3.88 9.48
C TYR A 364 -22.30 -2.60 9.71
N LEU A 365 -21.38 -2.27 8.79
CA LEU A 365 -20.54 -1.09 8.90
C LEU A 365 -21.36 0.21 8.81
N ARG A 366 -22.37 0.27 7.93
CA ARG A 366 -23.31 1.41 7.86
C ARG A 366 -24.04 1.63 9.19
N ASN A 367 -24.46 0.56 9.85
CA ASN A 367 -25.09 0.64 11.18
C ASN A 367 -24.11 0.98 12.31
N SER A 368 -22.81 0.93 12.04
CA SER A 368 -21.75 1.22 13.00
C SER A 368 -21.14 2.61 12.81
N LEU A 369 -21.67 3.40 11.88
CA LEU A 369 -21.22 4.77 11.64
C LEU A 369 -21.40 5.63 12.90
N ARG A 370 -20.38 6.41 13.19
CA ARG A 370 -20.42 7.48 14.17
C ARG A 370 -21.30 8.63 13.68
N LYS A 371 -21.64 9.55 14.59
CA LYS A 371 -22.46 10.74 14.27
C LYS A 371 -21.85 11.64 13.19
N ASP A 372 -20.52 11.63 13.07
CA ASP A 372 -19.76 12.38 12.07
C ASP A 372 -19.64 11.65 10.71
N GLY A 373 -20.25 10.47 10.57
CA GLY A 373 -20.18 9.65 9.35
C GLY A 373 -18.87 8.88 9.19
N GLN A 374 -17.99 8.89 10.19
CA GLN A 374 -16.77 8.07 10.23
C GLN A 374 -17.03 6.72 10.92
N LEU A 375 -16.01 5.85 10.95
CA LEU A 375 -16.04 4.61 11.70
C LEU A 375 -15.04 4.68 12.85
N ALA A 376 -15.37 4.03 13.97
CA ALA A 376 -14.36 3.70 14.95
C ALA A 376 -13.43 2.64 14.34
N ARG A 377 -12.15 2.67 14.69
CA ARG A 377 -11.22 1.63 14.27
C ARG A 377 -11.60 0.30 14.90
N TYR A 378 -12.09 0.28 16.14
CA TYR A 378 -12.42 -0.94 16.87
C TYR A 378 -13.85 -0.93 17.41
N TYR A 379 -14.54 -2.05 17.26
CA TYR A 379 -15.83 -2.35 17.86
C TYR A 379 -15.73 -3.62 18.70
N GLU A 380 -16.15 -3.52 19.95
CA GLU A 380 -16.17 -4.61 20.91
C GLU A 380 -16.97 -5.80 20.36
N LEU A 381 -16.39 -6.99 20.54
CA LEU A 381 -17.02 -8.25 20.14
C LEU A 381 -18.39 -8.40 20.80
N GLN A 382 -19.38 -8.81 20.00
CA GLN A 382 -20.79 -9.05 20.33
C GLN A 382 -21.62 -7.79 20.69
N THR A 383 -21.07 -6.83 21.43
CA THR A 383 -21.82 -5.64 21.90
C THR A 383 -21.87 -4.52 20.87
N ASN A 384 -20.94 -4.53 19.91
CA ASN A 384 -20.75 -3.47 18.91
C ASN A 384 -20.41 -2.08 19.48
N ARG A 385 -19.98 -2.01 20.74
CA ARG A 385 -19.54 -0.76 21.36
C ARG A 385 -18.21 -0.31 20.74
N PRO A 386 -18.07 0.96 20.30
CA PRO A 386 -16.76 1.47 19.91
C PRO A 386 -15.74 1.35 21.04
N LEU A 387 -14.51 0.96 20.70
CA LEU A 387 -13.38 0.83 21.61
C LEU A 387 -12.27 1.82 21.23
N TYR A 388 -11.74 2.50 22.23
CA TYR A 388 -10.63 3.44 22.16
C TYR A 388 -9.67 3.19 23.31
N PHE A 389 -8.57 3.92 23.32
CA PHE A 389 -7.64 4.00 24.44
C PHE A 389 -7.43 5.45 24.79
N ASP A 390 -7.40 5.77 26.09
CA ASP A 390 -6.94 7.08 26.53
C ASP A 390 -5.42 7.23 26.37
N LYS A 391 -4.88 8.41 26.69
CA LYS A 391 -3.43 8.69 26.62
C LYS A 391 -2.60 7.82 27.57
N GLU A 392 -3.23 7.26 28.60
CA GLU A 392 -2.67 6.31 29.57
C GLU A 392 -2.84 4.84 29.12
N TYR A 393 -3.35 4.63 27.90
CA TYR A 393 -3.64 3.33 27.30
C TYR A 393 -4.60 2.45 28.13
N GLN A 394 -5.56 3.07 28.81
CA GLN A 394 -6.72 2.36 29.38
C GLN A 394 -7.81 2.22 28.32
N LEU A 395 -8.37 1.01 28.21
CA LEU A 395 -9.47 0.73 27.31
C LEU A 395 -10.72 1.52 27.72
N THR A 396 -11.30 2.24 26.78
CA THR A 396 -12.48 3.10 26.99
C THR A 396 -13.42 3.07 25.79
N SER A 397 -14.65 3.56 25.95
CA SER A 397 -15.58 3.84 24.85
C SER A 397 -15.73 5.34 24.56
N ASP A 398 -14.92 6.17 25.22
CA ASP A 398 -14.85 7.62 25.05
C ASP A 398 -13.65 7.99 24.17
N ASP A 399 -13.89 8.72 23.09
CA ASP A 399 -12.89 9.16 22.13
C ASP A 399 -12.35 10.57 22.38
N SER A 400 -12.78 11.24 23.45
CA SER A 400 -12.40 12.63 23.76
C SER A 400 -10.94 12.80 24.20
N ASN A 401 -10.27 11.72 24.65
CA ASN A 401 -8.88 11.75 25.14
C ASN A 401 -7.99 10.66 24.52
N VAL A 402 -8.13 10.41 23.22
CA VAL A 402 -7.28 9.41 22.54
C VAL A 402 -5.87 9.94 22.24
N PRO A 403 -4.86 9.05 22.13
CA PRO A 403 -3.56 9.41 21.59
C PRO A 403 -3.65 10.00 20.18
N ASP A 404 -2.87 11.04 19.92
CA ASP A 404 -2.86 11.79 18.66
C ASP A 404 -2.03 11.13 17.54
N HIS A 405 -1.18 10.17 17.89
CA HIS A 405 -0.29 9.47 16.96
C HIS A 405 -0.89 8.18 16.38
N TYR A 406 -2.12 7.81 16.74
CA TYR A 406 -2.76 6.59 16.27
C TYR A 406 -4.21 6.84 15.81
N GLY A 407 -4.54 6.34 14.63
CA GLY A 407 -5.84 6.59 13.99
C GLY A 407 -6.96 5.70 14.54
N PHE A 408 -7.53 6.07 15.69
CA PHE A 408 -8.68 5.36 16.28
C PHE A 408 -10.02 5.64 15.59
N ILE A 409 -10.09 6.68 14.76
CA ILE A 409 -11.24 7.00 13.92
C ILE A 409 -10.75 6.95 12.48
N VAL A 410 -11.51 6.27 11.63
CA VAL A 410 -11.13 6.04 10.23
C VAL A 410 -12.20 6.59 9.29
N GLU A 411 -11.75 7.09 8.15
CA GLU A 411 -12.63 7.58 7.08
C GLU A 411 -13.56 6.46 6.58
N SER A 412 -14.82 6.80 6.35
CA SER A 412 -15.79 5.92 5.72
C SER A 412 -15.71 6.00 4.20
N LYS A 413 -15.32 4.88 3.58
CA LYS A 413 -15.32 4.62 2.14
C LYS A 413 -16.48 3.71 1.73
N LEU A 414 -17.49 3.55 2.58
CA LEU A 414 -18.61 2.63 2.35
C LEU A 414 -19.40 2.97 1.07
N GLU A 415 -19.58 4.25 0.78
CA GLU A 415 -20.32 4.69 -0.40
C GLU A 415 -19.65 4.30 -1.73
N PRO A 416 -18.36 4.58 -1.98
CA PRO A 416 -17.69 4.08 -3.18
C PRO A 416 -17.62 2.55 -3.22
N LEU A 417 -17.47 1.86 -2.09
CA LEU A 417 -17.46 0.39 -2.04
C LEU A 417 -18.81 -0.22 -2.40
N ASP A 418 -19.91 0.30 -1.84
CA ASP A 418 -21.26 -0.14 -2.18
C ASP A 418 -21.58 0.14 -3.64
N ARG A 419 -21.22 1.31 -4.18
CA ARG A 419 -21.41 1.59 -5.61
C ARG A 419 -20.68 0.58 -6.51
N GLU A 420 -19.46 0.20 -6.16
CA GLU A 420 -18.72 -0.81 -6.93
C GLU A 420 -19.31 -2.21 -6.76
N TYR A 421 -19.74 -2.57 -5.55
CA TYR A 421 -20.45 -3.82 -5.28
C TYR A 421 -21.74 -3.92 -6.11
N GLN A 422 -22.60 -2.90 -6.06
CA GLN A 422 -23.83 -2.81 -6.86
C GLN A 422 -23.52 -2.85 -8.36
N ARG A 423 -22.41 -2.23 -8.81
CA ARG A 423 -22.01 -2.32 -10.22
C ARG A 423 -21.64 -3.75 -10.60
N LEU A 424 -20.82 -4.43 -9.79
CA LEU A 424 -20.32 -5.77 -10.09
C LEU A 424 -21.42 -6.83 -10.14
N ILE A 425 -22.41 -6.73 -9.24
CA ILE A 425 -23.56 -7.66 -9.26
C ILE A 425 -24.48 -7.43 -10.47
N ASN A 426 -24.54 -6.21 -11.00
CA ASN A 426 -25.45 -5.86 -12.10
C ASN A 426 -24.81 -5.96 -13.49
N ALA A 427 -23.54 -5.60 -13.62
CA ALA A 427 -22.84 -5.42 -14.89
C ALA A 427 -21.64 -6.36 -15.10
N GLY A 428 -21.33 -7.21 -14.12
CA GLY A 428 -20.21 -8.16 -14.22
C GLY A 428 -18.83 -7.54 -13.98
N PRO A 429 -17.75 -8.34 -14.13
CA PRO A 429 -16.39 -8.03 -13.68
C PRO A 429 -15.68 -6.94 -14.48
N GLU A 430 -16.17 -6.61 -15.68
CA GLU A 430 -15.49 -5.71 -16.62
C GLU A 430 -15.15 -4.33 -16.01
N PRO A 431 -13.90 -3.83 -16.21
CA PRO A 431 -13.45 -2.58 -15.63
C PRO A 431 -14.05 -1.36 -16.35
N LYS A 432 -14.32 -0.29 -15.59
CA LYS A 432 -14.64 1.03 -16.17
C LYS A 432 -13.36 1.77 -16.58
N SER A 433 -13.28 2.16 -17.84
CA SER A 433 -12.23 3.07 -18.32
C SER A 433 -12.48 4.51 -17.84
N LYS A 434 -11.41 5.22 -17.46
CA LYS A 434 -11.48 6.65 -17.13
C LYS A 434 -11.39 7.47 -18.42
N SER A 435 -12.23 8.51 -18.53
CA SER A 435 -12.18 9.42 -19.68
C SER A 435 -10.91 10.29 -19.68
N LEU A 436 -10.39 10.60 -20.88
CA LEU A 436 -9.22 11.48 -21.05
C LEU A 436 -9.46 12.88 -20.45
N LYS A 437 -10.70 13.41 -20.55
CA LYS A 437 -11.09 14.70 -19.97
C LYS A 437 -10.95 14.72 -18.44
N THR A 438 -11.30 13.62 -17.77
CA THR A 438 -11.14 13.48 -16.32
C THR A 438 -9.66 13.49 -15.92
N LEU A 439 -8.81 12.79 -16.68
CA LEU A 439 -7.37 12.76 -16.43
C LEU A 439 -6.72 14.13 -16.67
N ALA A 440 -7.12 14.84 -17.73
CA ALA A 440 -6.55 16.14 -18.08
C ALA A 440 -6.71 17.19 -16.97
N LYS A 441 -7.82 17.17 -16.23
CA LYS A 441 -8.05 18.08 -15.09
C LYS A 441 -7.05 17.89 -13.95
N ALA A 442 -6.51 16.69 -13.78
CA ALA A 442 -5.54 16.38 -12.73
C ALA A 442 -4.10 16.78 -13.11
N VAL A 443 -3.79 16.88 -14.41
CA VAL A 443 -2.44 17.16 -14.91
C VAL A 443 -2.04 18.63 -14.72
N ALA A 444 -2.96 19.58 -14.96
CA ALA A 444 -2.61 21.00 -14.95
C ALA A 444 -2.02 21.48 -13.60
N PRO A 445 -2.60 21.14 -12.42
CA PRO A 445 -2.01 21.52 -11.14
C PRO A 445 -0.65 20.88 -10.89
N VAL A 446 -0.42 19.67 -11.39
CA VAL A 446 0.86 18.95 -11.23
C VAL A 446 1.97 19.65 -11.99
N LEU A 447 1.71 20.05 -13.24
CA LEU A 447 2.68 20.79 -14.05
C LEU A 447 2.96 22.18 -13.48
N ALA A 448 1.91 22.88 -13.03
CA ALA A 448 2.04 24.22 -12.47
C ALA A 448 2.83 24.26 -11.14
N ALA A 449 2.77 23.18 -10.36
CA ALA A 449 3.48 23.06 -9.09
C ALA A 449 4.94 22.58 -9.23
N GLN A 450 5.36 22.17 -10.43
CA GLN A 450 6.73 21.67 -10.65
C GLN A 450 7.71 22.82 -10.75
N ARG A 451 8.83 22.72 -10.03
CA ARG A 451 9.96 23.64 -10.17
C ARG A 451 10.71 23.39 -11.49
N SER A 452 11.51 24.38 -11.90
CA SER A 452 12.33 24.29 -13.12
C SER A 452 13.39 23.18 -13.09
N ASP A 453 13.82 22.77 -11.90
CA ASP A 453 14.72 21.63 -11.67
C ASP A 453 14.00 20.27 -11.70
N GLY A 454 12.66 20.26 -11.83
CA GLY A 454 11.84 19.06 -11.88
C GLY A 454 11.23 18.64 -10.54
N ALA A 455 11.61 19.28 -9.43
CA ALA A 455 11.13 18.92 -8.11
C ALA A 455 9.70 19.38 -7.82
N TRP A 456 8.99 18.60 -6.99
CA TRP A 456 7.79 19.04 -6.29
C TRP A 456 8.11 19.12 -4.80
N LEU A 457 8.11 20.34 -4.25
CA LEU A 457 8.45 20.56 -2.86
C LEU A 457 7.22 20.82 -2.01
N THR A 458 7.25 20.34 -0.77
CA THR A 458 6.18 20.56 0.21
C THR A 458 6.73 21.24 1.46
N PRO A 459 5.90 22.06 2.14
CA PRO A 459 6.31 22.80 3.34
C PRO A 459 6.20 21.92 4.59
N THR A 460 6.95 20.81 4.63
CA THR A 460 7.03 19.91 5.79
C THR A 460 8.47 19.73 6.26
N PHE A 461 8.70 18.85 7.24
CA PHE A 461 10.00 18.62 7.84
C PHE A 461 10.70 17.40 7.25
N VAL A 462 12.03 17.42 7.33
CA VAL A 462 12.92 16.25 7.20
C VAL A 462 13.68 16.09 8.52
N ARG A 463 14.23 14.90 8.81
CA ARG A 463 15.11 14.72 9.98
C ARG A 463 16.57 14.89 9.60
N ASP A 464 17.31 15.66 10.39
CA ASP A 464 18.76 15.75 10.26
C ASP A 464 19.48 14.48 10.78
N GLY A 465 20.82 14.49 10.73
CA GLY A 465 21.66 13.37 11.17
C GLY A 465 21.54 13.02 12.65
N ASP A 466 21.02 13.93 13.49
CA ASP A 466 20.74 13.71 14.91
C ASP A 466 19.27 13.31 15.16
N GLY A 467 18.47 13.22 14.08
CA GLY A 467 17.07 12.84 14.13
C GLY A 467 16.12 13.99 14.47
N LYS A 468 16.62 15.22 14.58
CA LYS A 468 15.82 16.41 14.86
C LYS A 468 15.06 16.81 13.61
N LYS A 469 13.79 17.20 13.80
CA LYS A 469 12.97 17.73 12.71
C LYS A 469 13.51 19.11 12.29
N VAL A 470 13.79 19.26 11.00
CA VAL A 470 14.19 20.49 10.34
C VAL A 470 13.18 20.80 9.25
N THR A 471 12.73 22.04 9.15
CA THR A 471 11.82 22.51 8.10
C THR A 471 12.58 23.50 7.20
N PRO A 472 13.18 23.04 6.09
CA PRO A 472 13.86 23.91 5.13
C PRO A 472 12.90 24.95 4.56
N ALA A 473 13.37 26.17 4.33
CA ALA A 473 12.54 27.28 3.83
C ALA A 473 12.05 27.03 2.40
N GLU A 474 12.85 26.34 1.60
CA GLU A 474 12.56 25.89 0.25
C GLU A 474 11.57 24.72 0.18
N GLY A 475 11.32 24.05 1.31
CA GLY A 475 10.52 22.82 1.41
C GLY A 475 11.34 21.54 1.27
N VAL A 476 10.65 20.41 1.27
CA VAL A 476 11.24 19.06 1.18
C VAL A 476 10.64 18.26 0.03
N VAL A 477 11.34 17.20 -0.36
CA VAL A 477 10.90 16.25 -1.37
C VAL A 477 10.22 15.09 -0.66
N GLU A 478 8.93 14.90 -0.91
CA GLU A 478 8.19 13.73 -0.42
C GLU A 478 8.02 12.69 -1.55
N SER A 479 8.51 11.47 -1.33
CA SER A 479 8.36 10.37 -2.29
C SER A 479 6.90 10.10 -2.62
N ALA A 480 5.98 10.25 -1.65
CA ALA A 480 4.54 10.12 -1.89
C ALA A 480 4.00 11.16 -2.89
N VAL A 481 4.51 12.39 -2.86
CA VAL A 481 4.11 13.47 -3.78
C VAL A 481 4.69 13.19 -5.17
N PHE A 482 5.97 12.81 -5.25
CA PHE A 482 6.58 12.38 -6.50
C PHE A 482 5.78 11.24 -7.15
N ILE A 483 5.51 10.15 -6.42
CA ILE A 483 4.76 8.99 -6.92
C ILE A 483 3.37 9.40 -7.43
N LYS A 484 2.64 10.19 -6.65
CA LYS A 484 1.30 10.68 -7.02
C LYS A 484 1.35 11.49 -8.32
N ASN A 485 2.28 12.42 -8.43
CA ASN A 485 2.40 13.33 -9.56
C ASN A 485 2.86 12.60 -10.82
N MET A 486 3.89 11.75 -10.70
CA MET A 486 4.35 10.89 -11.80
C MET A 486 3.22 10.00 -12.34
N ARG A 487 2.42 9.38 -11.45
CA ARG A 487 1.28 8.57 -11.88
C ARG A 487 0.22 9.38 -12.63
N VAL A 488 -0.11 10.59 -12.17
CA VAL A 488 -1.07 11.46 -12.87
C VAL A 488 -0.60 11.79 -14.29
N LEU A 489 0.69 12.11 -14.45
CA LEU A 489 1.28 12.42 -15.74
C LEU A 489 1.34 11.19 -16.66
N ALA A 490 1.77 10.05 -16.12
CA ALA A 490 1.87 8.78 -16.85
C ALA A 490 0.48 8.26 -17.29
N ASP A 491 -0.52 8.28 -16.41
CA ASP A 491 -1.90 7.86 -16.72
C ASP A 491 -2.49 8.67 -17.89
N TRP A 492 -2.31 9.99 -17.86
CA TRP A 492 -2.78 10.85 -18.95
C TRP A 492 -2.04 10.57 -20.25
N LEU A 493 -0.71 10.41 -20.20
CA LEU A 493 0.09 10.16 -21.41
C LEU A 493 -0.25 8.80 -22.04
N ALA A 494 -0.44 7.76 -21.22
CA ALA A 494 -0.87 6.45 -21.68
C ALA A 494 -2.28 6.48 -22.30
N ALA A 495 -3.22 7.21 -21.68
CA ALA A 495 -4.57 7.38 -22.23
C ALA A 495 -4.55 8.17 -23.56
N ALA A 496 -3.72 9.21 -23.67
CA ALA A 496 -3.60 10.03 -24.87
C ALA A 496 -3.03 9.25 -26.07
N LYS A 497 -2.23 8.20 -25.85
CA LYS A 497 -1.73 7.30 -26.90
C LYS A 497 -2.82 6.41 -27.51
N ARG A 498 -3.86 6.04 -26.74
CA ARG A 498 -4.94 5.12 -27.16
C ARG A 498 -6.04 5.77 -28.01
N VAL A 499 -6.08 7.11 -28.06
CA VAL A 499 -7.09 7.88 -28.80
C VAL A 499 -6.61 8.22 -30.22
N ARG A 500 -5.38 7.84 -30.56
CA ARG A 500 -4.85 7.82 -31.94
C ARG A 500 -5.05 6.43 -32.52
#